data_AF-A0A966Q0X1-F1
#
_entry.id   AF-A0A966Q0X1-F1
#
_cell.length_a   1.000
_cell.length_b   1.000
_cell.length_c   1.000
_cell.angle_alpha   90.00
_cell.angle_beta   90.00
_cell.angle_gamma   90.00
#
_symmetry.space_group_name_H-M   'P 1'
#
loop_
_entity.id
_entity.type
_entity.pdbx_description
1 polymer ?
#
loop_
_entity_poly.entity_id
_entity_poly.type
_entity_poly.pdbx_seq_one_letter_code
_entity_poly.pdbx_strand_id
1 'polypeptide(L)'
;MKKLIAFVLASTPVFAFAQTLTDIDTVAQKATNIGDLIIKIAISLAVLWIIVSVVRYLVLGADDEEARKKGGQSILYGVIGLFVILSIWGLVFLLTNSFKFGQNSTPSTVNDIKLPRPPSVPN
;
A
#
# COMPACT_ATOMS: atom_id res chain seq x y z
N MET A 1 8.84 35.29 -22.07
CA MET A 1 9.50 34.85 -20.81
C MET A 1 8.53 34.21 -19.81
N LYS A 2 7.38 34.82 -19.47
CA LYS A 2 6.42 34.25 -18.49
C LYS A 2 5.86 32.86 -18.86
N LYS A 3 5.71 32.57 -20.16
CA LYS A 3 5.22 31.28 -20.68
C LYS A 3 6.22 30.12 -20.52
N LEU A 4 7.52 30.41 -20.46
CA LEU A 4 8.56 29.38 -20.26
C LEU A 4 8.64 28.96 -18.78
N ILE A 5 8.49 29.92 -17.86
CA ILE A 5 8.45 29.63 -16.42
C ILE A 5 7.26 28.73 -16.08
N ALA A 6 6.08 29.00 -16.66
CA ALA A 6 4.90 28.16 -16.47
C ALA A 6 5.09 26.73 -17.01
N PHE A 7 5.82 26.56 -18.12
CA PHE A 7 6.11 25.25 -18.70
C PHE A 7 7.12 24.44 -17.85
N VAL A 8 8.12 25.11 -17.29
CA VAL A 8 9.11 24.50 -16.37
C VAL A 8 8.45 24.13 -15.03
N LEU A 9 7.52 24.95 -14.54
CA LEU A 9 6.79 24.69 -13.30
C LEU A 9 5.73 23.57 -13.45
N ALA A 10 5.14 23.44 -14.64
CA ALA A 10 4.22 22.34 -14.96
C ALA A 10 4.95 21.00 -15.20
N SER A 11 6.23 21.02 -15.57
CA SER A 11 7.06 19.83 -15.79
C SER A 11 7.86 19.40 -14.56
N THR A 12 7.91 20.21 -13.50
CA THR A 12 8.59 19.87 -12.24
C THR A 12 8.12 18.55 -11.63
N PRO A 13 6.82 18.20 -11.65
CA PRO A 13 6.36 16.90 -11.17
C PRO A 13 6.90 15.75 -12.03
N VAL A 14 7.02 15.93 -13.34
CA VAL A 14 7.50 14.89 -14.27
C VAL A 14 8.94 14.48 -13.93
N PHE A 15 9.79 15.45 -13.56
CA PHE A 15 11.16 15.17 -13.10
C PHE A 15 11.22 14.54 -11.71
N ALA A 16 10.28 14.87 -10.81
CA ALA A 16 10.13 14.17 -9.54
C ALA A 16 9.68 12.70 -9.72
N PHE A 17 8.89 12.41 -10.77
CA PHE A 17 8.51 11.05 -11.13
C PHE A 17 9.61 10.28 -11.90
N ALA A 18 10.59 10.96 -12.50
CA ALA A 18 11.72 10.36 -13.23
C ALA A 18 12.81 9.76 -12.34
N GLN A 19 12.55 9.60 -11.04
CA GLN A 19 13.46 8.99 -10.06
C GLN A 19 14.19 7.78 -10.65
N THR A 20 15.53 7.87 -10.64
CA THR A 20 16.47 6.84 -11.09
C THR A 20 16.13 5.48 -10.48
N LEU A 21 15.73 4.54 -11.34
CA LEU A 21 15.61 3.13 -11.04
C LEU A 21 16.99 2.51 -11.29
N THR A 22 17.91 2.59 -10.32
CA THR A 22 19.26 2.02 -10.46
C THR A 22 19.29 0.52 -10.28
N ASP A 23 18.35 -0.04 -9.51
CA ASP A 23 18.37 -1.46 -9.11
C ASP A 23 16.98 -2.10 -9.16
N ILE A 24 16.94 -3.41 -9.40
CA ILE A 24 15.70 -4.22 -9.39
C ILE A 24 14.95 -4.09 -8.05
N ASP A 25 15.67 -3.93 -6.95
CA ASP A 25 15.09 -3.74 -5.61
C ASP A 25 14.36 -2.40 -5.48
N THR A 26 14.87 -1.34 -6.13
CA THR A 26 14.20 -0.03 -6.14
C THR A 26 12.95 -0.04 -7.01
N VAL A 27 12.92 -0.83 -8.08
CA VAL A 27 11.72 -1.04 -8.91
C VAL A 27 10.66 -1.79 -8.12
N ALA A 28 11.04 -2.87 -7.44
CA ALA A 28 10.15 -3.66 -6.61
C ALA A 28 9.53 -2.83 -5.47
N GLN A 29 10.34 -2.03 -4.76
CA GLN A 29 9.86 -1.13 -3.71
C GLN A 29 8.88 -0.06 -4.23
N LYS A 30 9.15 0.53 -5.40
CA LYS A 30 8.24 1.52 -6.00
C LYS A 30 6.91 0.87 -6.42
N ALA A 31 6.96 -0.34 -6.98
CA ALA A 31 5.77 -1.09 -7.36
C ALA A 31 4.91 -1.44 -6.13
N THR A 32 5.51 -1.88 -5.02
CA THR A 32 4.78 -2.16 -3.79
C THR A 32 4.17 -0.90 -3.18
N ASN A 33 4.87 0.24 -3.23
CA ASN A 33 4.34 1.51 -2.73
C ASN A 33 3.13 2.01 -3.53
N ILE A 34 3.14 1.82 -4.85
CA ILE A 34 1.99 2.15 -5.72
C ILE A 34 0.81 1.23 -5.40
N GLY A 35 1.06 -0.08 -5.27
CA GLY A 35 0.01 -1.05 -4.90
C GLY A 35 -0.66 -0.71 -3.57
N ASP A 36 0.13 -0.39 -2.54
CA ASP A 36 -0.38 -0.01 -1.22
C ASP A 36 -1.21 1.29 -1.28
N LEU A 37 -0.77 2.28 -2.06
CA LEU A 37 -1.51 3.52 -2.29
C LEU A 37 -2.87 3.27 -2.97
N ILE A 38 -2.91 2.41 -4.00
CA ILE A 38 -4.15 2.05 -4.70
C ILE A 38 -5.13 1.39 -3.72
N ILE A 39 -4.66 0.45 -2.89
CA ILE A 39 -5.48 -0.26 -1.92
C ILE A 39 -6.06 0.72 -0.90
N LYS A 40 -5.26 1.64 -0.35
CA LYS A 40 -5.72 2.67 0.60
C LYS A 40 -6.81 3.56 0.00
N ILE A 41 -6.66 3.97 -1.26
CA ILE A 41 -7.68 4.76 -1.97
C ILE A 41 -8.93 3.92 -2.22
N ALA A 42 -8.79 2.68 -2.67
CA ALA A 42 -9.90 1.78 -2.95
C ALA A 42 -10.74 1.49 -1.70
N ILE A 43 -10.11 1.23 -0.55
CA ILE A 43 -10.80 1.04 0.73
C ILE A 43 -11.54 2.32 1.13
N SER A 44 -10.90 3.48 1.00
CA SER A 44 -11.53 4.77 1.32
C SER A 44 -12.79 5.01 0.48
N LEU A 45 -12.74 4.74 -0.83
CA LEU A 45 -13.88 4.85 -1.73
C LEU A 45 -14.97 3.81 -1.43
N ALA A 46 -14.59 2.57 -1.14
CA ALA A 46 -15.53 1.49 -0.81
C ALA A 46 -16.32 1.84 0.47
N VAL A 47 -15.65 2.33 1.50
CA VAL A 47 -16.31 2.76 2.75
C VAL A 47 -17.27 3.92 2.50
N LEU A 48 -16.85 4.94 1.75
CA LEU A 48 -17.73 6.06 1.35
C LEU A 48 -18.98 5.57 0.62
N TRP A 49 -18.81 4.65 -0.33
CA TRP A 49 -19.92 4.10 -1.11
C TRP A 49 -20.88 3.26 -0.26
N ILE A 50 -20.37 2.49 0.71
CA ILE A 50 -21.20 1.76 1.68
C ILE A 50 -22.01 2.75 2.53
N ILE A 51 -21.39 3.81 3.05
CA ILE A 51 -22.09 4.82 3.87
C ILE A 51 -23.25 5.45 3.08
N VAL A 52 -23.01 5.89 1.85
CA VAL A 52 -24.06 6.47 1.00
C VAL A 52 -25.16 5.44 0.70
N SER A 53 -24.81 4.18 0.48
CA SER A 53 -25.76 3.11 0.22
C SER A 53 -26.64 2.81 1.44
N VAL A 54 -26.07 2.83 2.65
CA VAL A 54 -26.82 2.65 3.91
C VAL A 54 -27.75 3.83 4.15
N VAL A 55 -27.27 5.07 3.97
CA VAL A 55 -28.12 6.26 4.12
C VAL A 55 -29.28 6.22 3.12
N ARG A 56 -29.03 5.85 1.86
CA ARG A 56 -30.12 5.66 0.88
C ARG A 56 -31.10 4.58 1.30
N TYR A 57 -30.63 3.45 1.80
CA TYR A 57 -31.49 2.36 2.27
C TYR A 57 -32.39 2.79 3.43
N LEU A 58 -31.86 3.54 4.40
CA LEU A 58 -32.59 3.97 5.58
C LEU A 58 -33.54 5.15 5.31
N VAL A 59 -33.13 6.12 4.49
CA VAL A 59 -33.91 7.35 4.26
C VAL A 59 -34.92 7.18 3.12
N LEU A 60 -34.50 6.65 1.97
CA LEU A 60 -35.39 6.49 0.81
C LEU A 60 -36.18 5.19 0.86
N GLY A 61 -35.68 4.17 1.56
CA GLY A 61 -36.35 2.88 1.72
C GLY A 61 -37.36 2.81 2.86
N ALA A 62 -37.62 3.91 3.57
CA ALA A 62 -38.57 3.95 4.68
C ALA A 62 -40.03 3.83 4.21
N ASP A 63 -40.38 4.53 3.13
CA ASP A 63 -41.74 4.60 2.61
C ASP A 63 -41.93 3.86 1.27
N ASP A 64 -40.85 3.36 0.66
CA ASP A 64 -40.84 2.69 -0.64
C ASP A 64 -40.06 1.36 -0.60
N GLU A 65 -40.79 0.26 -0.78
CA GLU A 65 -40.26 -1.09 -0.75
C GLU A 65 -39.33 -1.40 -1.94
N GLU A 66 -39.52 -0.74 -3.07
CA GLU A 66 -38.67 -0.89 -4.25
C GLU A 66 -37.33 -0.17 -4.03
N ALA A 67 -37.36 1.03 -3.46
CA ALA A 67 -36.16 1.76 -3.03
C ALA A 67 -35.38 0.99 -1.95
N ARG A 68 -36.08 0.34 -1.02
CA ARG A 68 -35.48 -0.52 0.00
C ARG A 68 -34.73 -1.71 -0.60
N LYS A 69 -35.34 -2.43 -1.55
CA LYS A 69 -34.67 -3.53 -2.27
C LYS A 69 -33.42 -3.05 -3.00
N LYS A 70 -33.50 -1.93 -3.71
CA LYS A 70 -32.38 -1.36 -4.47
C LYS A 70 -31.24 -0.87 -3.57
N GLY A 71 -31.58 -0.23 -2.45
CA GLY A 71 -30.61 0.19 -1.43
C GLY A 71 -29.89 -0.99 -0.79
N GLY A 72 -30.63 -2.05 -0.43
CA GLY A 72 -30.07 -3.26 0.15
C GLY A 72 -29.15 -4.01 -0.81
N GLN A 73 -29.55 -4.12 -2.08
CA GLN A 73 -28.72 -4.68 -3.13
C GLN A 73 -27.42 -3.86 -3.31
N SER A 74 -27.51 -2.54 -3.23
CA SER A 74 -26.33 -1.67 -3.29
C SER A 74 -25.39 -1.99 -2.13
N ILE A 75 -25.86 -1.97 -0.87
CA ILE A 75 -25.02 -2.32 0.30
C ILE A 75 -24.29 -3.66 0.09
N LEU A 76 -25.00 -4.68 -0.40
CA LEU A 76 -24.41 -5.99 -0.68
C LEU A 76 -23.23 -5.91 -1.66
N TYR A 77 -23.37 -5.20 -2.78
CA TYR A 77 -22.26 -5.02 -3.73
C TYR A 77 -21.08 -4.27 -3.13
N GLY A 78 -21.33 -3.34 -2.21
CA GLY A 78 -20.28 -2.61 -1.50
C GLY A 78 -19.49 -3.51 -0.56
N VAL A 79 -20.20 -4.36 0.19
CA VAL A 79 -19.59 -5.37 1.08
C VAL A 79 -18.79 -6.39 0.28
N ILE A 80 -19.33 -6.86 -0.85
CA ILE A 80 -18.60 -7.77 -1.75
C ILE A 80 -17.33 -7.09 -2.29
N GLY A 81 -17.43 -5.84 -2.73
CA GLY A 81 -16.28 -5.06 -3.20
C GLY A 81 -15.20 -4.91 -2.12
N LEU A 82 -15.59 -4.58 -0.89
CA LEU A 82 -14.68 -4.49 0.25
C LEU A 82 -14.02 -5.85 0.57
N PHE A 83 -14.80 -6.93 0.53
CA PHE A 83 -14.30 -8.28 0.75
C PHE A 83 -13.23 -8.68 -0.27
N VAL A 84 -13.43 -8.38 -1.56
CA VAL A 84 -12.44 -8.69 -2.61
C VAL A 84 -11.14 -7.93 -2.39
N ILE A 85 -11.21 -6.64 -2.06
CA ILE A 85 -10.03 -5.80 -1.77
C ILE A 85 -9.23 -6.39 -0.59
N LEU A 86 -9.92 -6.71 0.51
CA LEU A 86 -9.30 -7.28 1.70
C LEU A 86 -8.77 -8.69 1.47
N SER A 87 -9.44 -9.50 0.65
CA SER A 87 -9.03 -10.87 0.33
C SER A 87 -7.71 -10.90 -0.42
N ILE A 88 -7.57 -10.07 -1.47
CA ILE A 88 -6.33 -9.99 -2.25
C ILE A 88 -5.18 -9.48 -1.39
N TRP A 89 -5.38 -8.40 -0.64
CA TRP A 89 -4.32 -7.83 0.20
C TRP A 89 -3.97 -8.74 1.39
N GLY A 90 -4.97 -9.32 2.05
CA GLY A 90 -4.79 -10.26 3.15
C GLY A 90 -4.04 -11.52 2.72
N LEU A 91 -4.30 -12.01 1.50
CA LEU A 91 -3.54 -13.12 0.93
C LEU A 91 -2.08 -12.74 0.70
N VAL A 92 -1.80 -11.56 0.13
CA VAL A 92 -0.41 -11.06 -0.04
C VAL A 92 0.29 -10.98 1.31
N PHE A 93 -0.37 -10.43 2.34
CA PHE A 93 0.18 -10.34 3.69
C PHE A 93 0.45 -11.72 4.31
N LEU A 94 -0.45 -12.68 4.11
CA LEU A 94 -0.26 -14.05 4.58
C LEU A 94 0.96 -14.69 3.91
N LEU A 95 1.12 -14.53 2.59
CA LEU A 95 2.24 -15.09 1.84
C LEU A 95 3.57 -14.46 2.26
N THR A 96 3.64 -13.13 2.40
CA THR A 96 4.89 -12.47 2.81
C THR A 96 5.29 -12.86 4.24
N ASN A 97 4.33 -12.98 5.15
CA ASN A 97 4.58 -13.38 6.53
C ASN A 97 4.94 -14.87 6.66
N SER A 98 4.31 -15.74 5.86
CA SER A 98 4.53 -17.19 5.92
C SER A 98 5.90 -17.59 5.35
N PHE A 99 6.32 -16.95 4.26
CA PHE A 99 7.58 -17.31 3.59
C PHE A 99 8.79 -16.48 4.08
N LYS A 100 8.61 -15.58 5.05
CA LYS A 100 9.68 -14.76 5.67
C LYS A 100 10.69 -14.21 4.64
N PHE A 101 10.22 -13.59 3.57
CA PHE A 101 11.05 -13.00 2.49
C PHE A 101 11.93 -11.79 2.93
N GLY A 102 12.26 -11.67 4.21
CA GLY A 102 13.01 -10.54 4.78
C GLY A 102 13.97 -10.91 5.91
N GLN A 103 14.17 -12.20 6.21
CA GLN A 103 15.27 -12.61 7.08
C GLN A 103 16.51 -12.86 6.22
N ASN A 104 17.04 -11.77 5.64
CA ASN A 104 18.46 -11.70 5.38
C ASN A 104 19.13 -11.69 6.75
N SER A 105 19.24 -12.85 7.38
CA SER A 105 20.27 -13.15 8.34
C SER A 105 21.58 -13.13 7.56
N THR A 106 21.98 -11.97 7.02
CA THR A 106 23.40 -11.74 6.86
C THR A 106 23.94 -11.90 8.27
N PRO A 107 24.90 -12.80 8.51
CA PRO A 107 25.55 -12.87 9.80
C PRO A 107 26.28 -11.54 10.00
N SER A 108 25.58 -10.56 10.55
CA SER A 108 26.21 -9.51 11.32
C SER A 108 27.09 -10.25 12.31
N THR A 109 28.34 -9.82 12.42
CA THR A 109 29.36 -10.36 13.33
C THR A 109 30.05 -11.69 12.95
N VAL A 110 30.84 -11.66 11.87
CA VAL A 110 32.21 -12.24 11.93
C VAL A 110 33.16 -11.28 12.70
N ASN A 111 32.74 -10.03 12.90
CA ASN A 111 33.54 -8.97 13.54
C ASN A 111 33.57 -9.00 15.08
N ASP A 112 32.91 -9.96 15.73
CA ASP A 112 32.92 -10.14 17.20
C ASP A 112 33.90 -11.21 17.69
N ILE A 113 34.77 -11.72 16.81
CA ILE A 113 35.89 -12.56 17.23
C ILE A 113 36.90 -11.66 17.97
N LYS A 114 36.74 -11.55 19.29
CA LYS A 114 37.74 -10.99 20.19
C LYS A 114 38.96 -11.91 20.17
N LEU A 115 39.94 -11.59 19.32
CA LEU A 115 41.24 -12.26 19.38
C LEU A 115 41.89 -11.95 20.74
N PRO A 116 42.38 -12.96 21.47
CA PRO A 116 43.14 -12.73 22.69
C PRO A 116 44.39 -11.90 22.36
N ARG A 117 44.69 -10.92 23.22
CA ARG A 117 45.91 -10.11 23.10
C ARG A 117 47.12 -11.04 23.29
N PRO A 118 48.14 -11.00 22.42
CA PRO A 118 49.34 -11.80 22.63
C PRO A 118 50.04 -11.41 23.94
N PRO A 119 50.69 -12.36 24.63
CA PRO A 119 51.42 -12.07 25.87
C PRO A 119 52.56 -11.09 25.59
N SER A 120 52.77 -10.14 26.51
CA SER A 120 53.92 -9.23 26.46
C SER A 120 55.21 -10.03 26.60
N VAL A 121 56.08 -9.96 25.60
CA VAL A 121 57.40 -10.57 25.64
C VAL A 121 58.27 -9.76 26.62
N PRO A 122 58.86 -10.40 27.64
CA PRO A 122 59.83 -9.74 28.52
C PRO A 122 61.05 -9.29 27.73
N ASN A 123 61.50 -8.07 27.98
CA ASN A 123 62.72 -7.46 27.45
C ASN A 123 63.98 -7.95 28.17
#